data_AF-A0A7X8X3B7-F1
#
_entry.id   AF-A0A7X8X3B7-F1
#
_cell.length_a   1.000
_cell.length_b   1.000
_cell.length_c   1.000
_cell.angle_alpha   90.00
_cell.angle_beta   90.00
_cell.angle_gamma   90.00
#
_symmetry.space_group_name_H-M   'P 1'
#
loop_
_entity.id
_entity.type
_entity.pdbx_description
1 polymer ?
#
loop_
_entity_poly.entity_id
_entity_poly.type
_entity_poly.pdbx_seq_one_letter_code
_entity_poly.pdbx_strand_id
1 'polypeptide(L)' 'AEQNGIKVIVMGSRGLNAVSSFVLGSVTNKVLSRAHCPVFISK' A
#
# COMPACT_ATOMS: atom_id res chain seq x y z
N ALA A 1 -12.23 1.89 1.64
CA ALA A 1 -11.93 3.33 1.72
C ALA A 1 -13.09 4.16 1.19
N GLU A 2 -13.59 3.88 -0.01
CA GLU A 2 -14.70 4.63 -0.62
C GLU A 2 -16.00 4.61 0.20
N GLN A 3 -16.41 3.44 0.72
CA GLN A 3 -17.63 3.34 1.54
C GLN A 3 -17.58 4.12 2.86
N ASN A 4 -16.38 4.45 3.35
CA ASN A 4 -16.17 5.14 4.63
C ASN A 4 -15.64 6.58 4.46
N GLY A 5 -15.58 7.11 3.22
CA GLY A 5 -15.05 8.45 2.96
C GLY A 5 -13.58 8.62 3.40
N ILE A 6 -12.79 7.55 3.39
CA ILE A 6 -11.41 7.58 3.89
C ILE A 6 -10.51 8.27 2.86
N LYS A 7 -9.78 9.29 3.33
CA LYS A 7 -8.91 10.14 2.51
C LYS A 7 -7.46 9.64 2.41
N VAL A 8 -7.06 8.66 3.23
CA VAL A 8 -5.70 8.10 3.20
C VAL A 8 -5.71 6.63 3.61
N ILE A 9 -4.98 5.80 2.87
CA ILE A 9 -4.75 4.39 3.21
C ILE A 9 -3.33 4.25 3.75
N VAL A 10 -3.17 3.68 4.95
CA VAL A 10 -1.86 3.39 5.53
C VAL A 10 -1.59 1.90 5.48
N MET A 11 -0.47 1.48 4.88
CA MET A 11 -0.05 0.07 4.83
C MET A 11 1.36 -0.07 5.41
N GLY A 12 1.55 -1.08 6.26
CA GLY A 12 2.86 -1.45 6.80
C GLY A 12 3.51 -2.56 5.97
N SER A 13 4.81 -2.47 5.69
CA SER A 13 5.57 -3.55 5.05
C SER A 13 6.06 -4.56 6.10
N ARG A 14 5.28 -5.61 6.40
CA ARG A 14 5.77 -6.71 7.26
C ARG A 14 6.57 -7.70 6.40
N GLY A 15 7.91 -7.69 6.54
CA GLY A 15 8.74 -8.87 6.28
C GLY A 15 9.08 -9.20 4.82
N LEU A 16 9.43 -8.22 4.00
CA LEU A 16 10.06 -8.48 2.70
C LEU A 16 11.56 -8.20 2.86
N ASN A 17 12.38 -9.25 2.87
CA ASN A 17 13.85 -9.16 2.89
C ASN A 17 14.33 -8.00 2.02
N ALA A 18 15.36 -7.27 2.46
CA ALA A 18 15.86 -6.01 1.88
C ALA A 18 16.14 -6.04 0.35
N VAL A 19 16.14 -7.23 -0.25
CA VAL A 19 16.38 -7.51 -1.67
C VAL A 19 15.11 -7.36 -2.53
N SER A 20 13.92 -7.53 -1.95
CA SER A 20 12.64 -7.34 -2.65
C SER A 20 12.00 -5.96 -2.38
N SER A 21 12.73 -5.08 -1.69
CA SER A 21 12.34 -3.69 -1.38
C SER A 21 12.17 -2.78 -2.61
N PHE A 22 12.55 -3.23 -3.81
CA PHE A 22 12.25 -2.54 -5.07
C PHE A 22 10.93 -2.96 -5.71
N VAL A 23 10.36 -4.09 -5.29
CA VAL A 23 9.09 -4.59 -5.80
C VAL A 23 8.02 -4.24 -4.78
N LEU A 24 7.20 -3.22 -5.09
CA LEU A 24 5.94 -2.96 -4.38
C LEU A 24 5.19 -4.30 -4.29
N GLY A 25 5.07 -4.85 -3.08
CA GLY A 25 4.53 -6.20 -2.87
C GLY A 25 3.21 -6.40 -3.63
N SER A 26 2.89 -7.64 -4.01
CA SER A 26 1.74 -7.96 -4.88
C SER A 26 0.41 -7.38 -4.39
N VAL A 27 0.23 -7.25 -3.07
CA VAL A 27 -0.94 -6.61 -2.45
C VAL A 27 -0.86 -5.08 -2.58
N THR A 28 0.28 -4.48 -2.25
CA THR A 28 0.52 -3.03 -2.38
C THR A 28 0.28 -2.55 -3.80
N ASN A 29 0.76 -3.28 -4.81
CA ASN A 29 0.55 -2.91 -6.21
C ASN A 29 -0.93 -2.98 -6.63
N LYS A 30 -1.66 -4.00 -6.15
CA LYS A 30 -3.11 -4.12 -6.38
C LYS A 30 -3.90 -3.01 -5.68
N VAL A 31 -3.46 -2.59 -4.48
CA VAL A 31 -4.08 -1.50 -3.73
C VAL A 31 -3.79 -0.17 -4.42
N LEU A 32 -2.54 0.13 -4.81
CA LEU A 32 -2.19 1.35 -5.54
C LEU A 32 -2.96 1.48 -6.86
N SER A 33 -3.11 0.38 -7.61
CA SER A 33 -3.86 0.39 -8.87
C SER A 33 -5.37 0.64 -8.71
N ARG A 34 -5.93 0.44 -7.51
CA ARG A 34 -7.38 0.56 -7.24
C ARG A 34 -7.71 1.64 -6.21
N ALA A 35 -6.71 2.24 -5.59
CA ALA A 35 -6.91 3.25 -4.57
C ALA A 35 -7.18 4.60 -5.23
N HIS A 36 -8.39 5.13 -5.01
CA HIS A 36 -8.76 6.48 -5.42
C HIS A 36 -8.31 7.56 -4.42
N CYS A 37 -7.52 7.18 -3.41
CA CYS A 37 -6.99 8.07 -2.40
C CYS A 37 -5.51 7.78 -2.13
N PRO A 38 -4.73 8.78 -1.65
CA PRO A 38 -3.32 8.60 -1.33
C PRO A 38 -3.05 7.40 -0.42
N VAL A 39 -2.03 6.61 -0.77
CA VAL A 39 -1.60 5.44 -0.01
C VAL A 39 -0.22 5.73 0.58
N PHE A 40 -0.13 5.76 1.91
CA PHE A 40 1.11 5.92 2.65
C PHE A 40 1.65 4.56 3.07
N ILE A 41 2.91 4.29 2.74
CA ILE A 41 3.58 3.03 3.07
C ILE A 41 4.62 3.32 4.15
N SER A 42 4.41 2.77 5.34
CA SER A 42 5.40 2.82 6.42
C SER A 42 6.25 1.56 6.38
N LYS A 43 7.57 1.75 6.47
CA LYS A 43 8.51 0.68 6.81
C LYS A 43 8.26 0.19 8.24
#